data_AF-A0A3D0FT80-F1
#
_entry.id   AF-A0A3D0FT80-F1
#
_cell.length_a   1.000
_cell.length_b   1.000
_cell.length_c   1.000
_cell.angle_alpha   90.00
_cell.angle_beta   90.00
_cell.angle_gamma   90.00
#
_symmetry.space_group_name_H-M   'P 1'
#
loop_
_entity.id
_entity.type
_entity.pdbx_description
1 polymer ?
#
loop_
_entity_poly.entity_id
_entity_poly.type
_entity_poly.pdbx_seq_one_letter_code
_entity_poly.pdbx_strand_id
1 'polypeptide(L)'
;MIYFLQHYWWLVVSLLGALLVFLMFVQGGQTLLFGTANNEEEKTLLVNALGHKWELTFTTLVTFGGAMFASFPLYYSTSFGGAYWLWITILFLFVIQAVSYEYRNKAGNLLGA
;
A
#
# COMPACT_ATOMS: atom_id res chain seq x y z
N MET A 1 32.75 -11.95 -3.36
CA MET A 1 31.75 -12.04 -2.27
C MET A 1 30.86 -10.80 -2.20
N ILE A 2 31.40 -9.58 -2.04
CA ILE A 2 30.61 -8.33 -1.94
C ILE A 2 29.71 -8.10 -3.17
N TYR A 3 30.23 -8.22 -4.38
CA TYR A 3 29.43 -8.07 -5.61
C TYR A 3 28.25 -9.06 -5.68
N PHE A 4 28.43 -10.28 -5.20
CA PHE A 4 27.36 -11.28 -5.15
C PHE A 4 26.24 -10.85 -4.20
N LEU A 5 26.57 -10.43 -2.97
CA LEU A 5 25.60 -9.90 -2.00
C LEU A 5 24.88 -8.65 -2.54
N GLN A 6 25.59 -7.76 -3.23
CA GLN A 6 25.02 -6.56 -3.82
C GLN A 6 23.97 -6.91 -4.89
N HIS A 7 24.27 -7.84 -5.80
CA HIS A 7 23.31 -8.30 -6.81
C HIS A 7 22.13 -9.06 -6.19
N TYR A 8 22.39 -9.89 -5.18
CA TYR A 8 21.34 -10.59 -4.45
C TYR A 8 20.33 -9.63 -3.81
N TRP A 9 20.82 -8.65 -3.05
CA TRP A 9 19.95 -7.65 -2.40
C TRP A 9 19.25 -6.74 -3.39
N TRP A 10 19.94 -6.37 -4.48
CA TRP A 10 19.32 -5.62 -5.56
C TRP A 10 18.15 -6.39 -6.18
N LEU A 11 18.31 -7.69 -6.45
CA LEU A 11 17.23 -8.55 -6.97
C LEU A 11 16.06 -8.62 -5.99
N VAL A 12 16.31 -8.85 -4.69
CA VAL A 12 15.27 -8.92 -3.66
C VAL A 12 14.49 -7.61 -3.59
N VAL A 13 15.19 -6.47 -3.54
CA VAL A 13 14.57 -5.14 -3.51
C VAL A 13 13.76 -4.87 -4.78
N SER A 14 14.30 -5.17 -5.96
CA SER A 14 13.60 -4.99 -7.23
C SER A 14 12.37 -5.87 -7.33
N LEU A 15 12.43 -7.10 -6.84
CA LEU A 15 11.28 -8.00 -6.77
C LEU A 15 10.20 -7.45 -5.82
N LEU A 16 10.58 -7.02 -4.61
CA LEU A 16 9.65 -6.42 -3.65
C LEU A 16 9.02 -5.13 -4.20
N GLY A 17 9.81 -4.30 -4.88
CA GLY A 17 9.32 -3.10 -5.55
C GLY A 17 8.37 -3.41 -6.71
N ALA A 18 8.67 -4.42 -7.52
CA ALA A 18 7.79 -4.86 -8.60
C ALA A 18 6.47 -5.43 -8.05
N LEU A 19 6.53 -6.22 -6.97
CA LEU A 19 5.34 -6.72 -6.27
C LEU A 19 4.52 -5.58 -5.68
N LEU A 20 5.16 -4.58 -5.07
CA LEU A 20 4.48 -3.40 -4.54
C LEU A 20 3.73 -2.68 -5.66
N VAL A 21 4.39 -2.38 -6.79
CA VAL A 21 3.76 -1.72 -7.94
C VAL A 21 2.64 -2.57 -8.53
N PHE A 22 2.84 -3.89 -8.63
CA PHE A 22 1.80 -4.81 -9.08
C PHE A 22 0.56 -4.71 -8.19
N LEU A 23 0.73 -4.74 -6.86
CA LEU A 23 -0.37 -4.69 -5.90
C LEU A 23 -1.09 -3.33 -5.85
N MET A 24 -0.52 -2.27 -6.44
CA MET A 24 -1.18 -0.96 -6.54
C MET A 24 -2.49 -0.98 -7.35
N PHE A 25 -2.81 -2.08 -8.04
CA PHE A 25 -4.14 -2.26 -8.64
C PHE A 25 -5.26 -2.21 -7.60
N VAL A 26 -5.00 -2.50 -6.32
CA VAL A 26 -6.02 -2.40 -5.26
C VAL A 26 -6.42 -0.94 -5.03
N GLN A 27 -5.43 -0.04 -4.95
CA GLN A 27 -5.64 1.41 -4.87
C GLN A 27 -6.26 1.94 -6.17
N GLY A 28 -5.80 1.46 -7.33
CA GLY A 28 -6.43 1.76 -8.62
C GLY A 28 -7.89 1.29 -8.70
N GLY A 29 -8.21 0.13 -8.13
CA GLY A 29 -9.56 -0.42 -8.10
C GLY A 29 -10.54 0.46 -7.31
N GLN A 30 -10.07 1.22 -6.32
CA GLN A 30 -10.92 2.17 -5.60
C GLN A 30 -11.45 3.28 -6.49
N THR A 31 -10.75 3.65 -7.59
CA THR A 31 -11.25 4.67 -8.52
C THR A 31 -12.52 4.21 -9.25
N LEU A 32 -12.77 2.90 -9.31
CA LEU A 32 -14.00 2.33 -9.90
C LEU A 32 -15.26 2.69 -9.10
N LEU A 33 -15.13 3.00 -7.80
CA LEU A 33 -16.23 3.45 -6.96
C LEU A 33 -16.83 4.78 -7.43
N PHE A 34 -16.05 5.60 -8.12
CA PHE A 34 -16.48 6.92 -8.62
C PHE A 34 -16.88 6.92 -10.10
N GLY A 35 -16.75 5.79 -10.81
CA GLY A 35 -16.98 5.74 -12.25
C GLY A 35 -17.86 4.59 -12.73
N THR A 36 -17.66 3.37 -12.22
CA THR A 36 -18.34 2.17 -12.75
C THR A 36 -19.55 1.75 -11.91
N ALA A 37 -19.49 1.91 -10.59
CA ALA A 37 -20.60 1.55 -9.72
C ALA A 37 -21.70 2.61 -9.73
N ASN A 38 -22.89 2.24 -10.20
CA ASN A 38 -24.03 3.14 -10.34
C ASN A 38 -25.00 3.06 -9.16
N ASN A 39 -24.99 1.96 -8.41
CA ASN A 39 -25.85 1.73 -7.25
C ASN A 39 -25.05 1.32 -6.00
N GLU A 40 -25.68 1.42 -4.83
CA GLU A 40 -25.03 1.13 -3.54
C GLU A 40 -24.64 -0.35 -3.37
N GLU A 41 -25.35 -1.25 -4.07
CA GLU A 41 -25.03 -2.68 -4.08
C GLU A 41 -23.72 -2.95 -4.83
N GLU A 42 -23.54 -2.38 -6.02
CA GLU A 42 -22.31 -2.45 -6.81
C GLU A 42 -21.12 -1.84 -6.08
N LYS A 43 -21.30 -0.67 -5.43
CA LYS A 43 -20.25 -0.07 -4.59
C LYS A 43 -19.85 -1.01 -3.46
N THR A 44 -20.82 -1.65 -2.83
CA THR A 44 -20.58 -2.60 -1.75
C THR A 44 -19.86 -3.86 -2.23
N LEU A 45 -20.24 -4.39 -3.38
CA LEU A 45 -19.54 -5.51 -4.02
C LEU A 45 -18.09 -5.16 -4.36
N LEU A 46 -17.84 -3.98 -4.93
CA LEU A 46 -16.48 -3.50 -5.23
C LEU A 46 -15.63 -3.37 -3.97
N VAL A 47 -16.16 -2.72 -2.92
CA VAL A 47 -15.46 -2.57 -1.64
C VAL A 47 -15.16 -3.93 -1.02
N ASN A 48 -16.10 -4.87 -1.03
CA ASN A 48 -15.88 -6.22 -0.49
C ASN A 48 -14.83 -6.99 -1.29
N ALA A 49 -14.78 -6.82 -2.61
CA ALA A 49 -13.81 -7.47 -3.49
C ALA A 49 -12.37 -6.94 -3.31
N LEU A 50 -12.23 -5.66 -2.92
CA LEU A 50 -10.95 -4.98 -2.70
C LEU A 50 -10.51 -5.02 -1.23
N GLY A 51 -11.45 -5.04 -0.29
CA GLY A 51 -11.23 -4.75 1.14
C GLY A 51 -10.33 -5.74 1.88
N HIS A 52 -10.21 -7.00 1.45
CA HIS A 52 -9.23 -7.93 2.04
C HIS A 52 -7.84 -7.85 1.40
N LYS A 53 -7.69 -7.11 0.29
CA LYS A 53 -6.45 -7.10 -0.51
C LYS A 53 -5.55 -5.89 -0.22
N TRP A 54 -6.07 -4.83 0.43
CA TRP A 54 -5.27 -3.64 0.73
C TRP A 54 -4.10 -3.97 1.68
N GLU A 55 -4.31 -4.91 2.61
CA GLU A 55 -3.31 -5.35 3.58
C GLU A 55 -2.04 -5.84 2.90
N LEU A 56 -2.17 -6.59 1.80
CA LEU A 56 -1.02 -7.10 1.04
C LEU A 56 -0.16 -5.98 0.48
N THR A 57 -0.78 -4.89 0.01
CA THR A 57 -0.04 -3.74 -0.51
C THR A 57 0.73 -3.04 0.61
N PHE A 58 0.10 -2.86 1.76
CA PHE A 58 0.71 -2.22 2.92
C PHE A 58 1.86 -3.07 3.49
N THR A 59 1.66 -4.37 3.67
CA THR A 59 2.71 -5.29 4.12
C THR A 59 3.89 -5.26 3.15
N THR A 60 3.63 -5.30 1.84
CA THR A 60 4.70 -5.25 0.82
C THR A 60 5.46 -3.93 0.86
N LEU A 61 4.77 -2.80 1.07
CA LEU A 61 5.41 -1.49 1.24
C LEU A 61 6.37 -1.47 2.44
N VAL A 62 5.91 -1.98 3.59
CA VAL A 62 6.72 -2.02 4.82
C VAL A 62 7.90 -2.98 4.64
N THR A 63 7.71 -4.16 4.05
CA THR A 63 8.79 -5.11 3.76
C THR A 63 9.80 -4.54 2.77
N PHE A 64 9.35 -3.87 1.71
CA PHE A 64 10.23 -3.17 0.77
C PHE A 64 11.07 -2.10 1.49
N GLY A 65 10.44 -1.25 2.32
CA GLY A 65 11.14 -0.25 3.11
C GLY A 65 12.18 -0.85 4.07
N GLY A 66 11.82 -1.93 4.76
CA GLY A 66 12.73 -2.66 5.65
C GLY A 66 13.91 -3.31 4.94
N ALA A 67 13.67 -3.91 3.76
CA ALA A 67 14.72 -4.48 2.93
C ALA A 67 15.69 -3.39 2.44
N MET A 68 15.16 -2.22 2.05
CA MET A 68 15.97 -1.06 1.66
C MET A 68 16.81 -0.52 2.82
N PHE A 69 16.22 -0.43 4.02
CA PHE A 69 16.95 -0.03 5.22
C PHE A 69 18.10 -0.99 5.54
N ALA A 70 17.86 -2.30 5.46
CA ALA A 70 18.85 -3.33 5.79
C ALA A 70 19.98 -3.43 4.76
N SER A 71 19.68 -3.24 3.47
CA SER A 71 20.65 -3.49 2.38
C SER A 71 21.26 -2.23 1.77
N PHE A 72 20.51 -1.12 1.71
CA PHE A 72 20.94 0.14 1.10
C PHE A 72 20.61 1.34 2.02
N PRO A 73 21.25 1.44 3.20
CA PRO A 73 20.86 2.40 4.24
C PRO A 73 20.99 3.86 3.80
N LEU A 74 21.97 4.21 2.96
CA LEU A 74 22.14 5.57 2.43
C LEU A 74 21.01 5.96 1.47
N TYR A 75 20.54 5.01 0.65
CA TYR A 75 19.38 5.24 -0.20
C TYR A 75 18.13 5.44 0.65
N TYR A 76 17.93 4.56 1.64
CA TYR A 76 16.81 4.66 2.57
C TYR A 76 16.77 6.03 3.27
N SER A 77 17.89 6.46 3.86
CA SER A 77 17.94 7.72 4.60
C SER A 77 17.72 8.94 3.70
N THR A 78 18.25 8.91 2.47
CA THR A 78 18.09 10.01 1.51
C THR A 78 16.66 10.10 1.00
N SER A 79 16.02 8.96 0.69
CA SER A 79 14.63 8.92 0.21
C SER A 79 13.63 9.31 1.30
N PHE A 80 13.70 8.67 2.48
CA PHE A 80 12.77 8.93 3.58
C PHE A 80 13.03 10.28 4.28
N GLY A 81 14.28 10.72 4.37
CA GLY A 81 14.63 12.02 4.91
C GLY A 81 14.33 13.16 3.94
N GLY A 82 14.68 13.00 2.65
CA GLY A 82 14.47 14.03 1.63
C GLY A 82 13.01 14.28 1.29
N ALA A 83 12.18 13.23 1.29
CA ALA A 83 10.74 13.30 1.03
C ALA A 83 9.92 13.07 2.31
N TYR A 84 10.37 13.58 3.45
CA TYR A 84 9.77 13.32 4.76
C TYR A 84 8.25 13.53 4.79
N TRP A 85 7.78 14.73 4.40
CA TRP A 85 6.36 15.05 4.43
C TRP A 85 5.53 14.18 3.49
N LEU A 86 6.08 13.84 2.32
CA LEU A 86 5.42 12.95 1.37
C LEU A 86 5.19 11.57 1.98
N TRP A 87 6.22 11.00 2.61
CA TRP A 87 6.11 9.69 3.28
C TRP A 87 5.12 9.71 4.44
N ILE A 88 5.13 10.77 5.25
CA ILE A 88 4.15 10.93 6.34
C ILE A 88 2.73 10.97 5.80
N THR A 89 2.48 11.74 4.74
CA THR A 89 1.15 11.80 4.11
C THR A 89 0.72 10.43 3.56
N ILE A 90 1.61 9.73 2.86
CA ILE A 90 1.33 8.38 2.33
C ILE A 90 0.92 7.44 3.46
N LEU A 91 1.72 7.35 4.53
CA LEU A 91 1.43 6.47 5.66
C LEU A 91 0.10 6.81 6.34
N PHE A 92 -0.19 8.10 6.51
CA PHE A 92 -1.45 8.54 7.10
C PHE A 92 -2.66 8.16 6.22
N LEU A 93 -2.54 8.29 4.90
CA LEU A 93 -3.58 7.86 3.97
C LEU A 93 -3.82 6.35 4.02
N PHE A 94 -2.75 5.54 4.13
CA PHE A 94 -2.87 4.10 4.32
C PHE A 94 -3.58 3.75 5.63
N VAL A 95 -3.33 4.47 6.72
CA VAL A 95 -4.04 4.29 8.00
C VAL A 95 -5.52 4.63 7.86
N ILE A 96 -5.85 5.76 7.25
CA ILE A 96 -7.26 6.13 7.00
C ILE A 96 -7.94 5.06 6.15
N GLN A 97 -7.30 4.62 5.07
CA GLN A 97 -7.83 3.58 4.18
C GLN A 97 -8.14 2.29 4.95
N ALA A 98 -7.21 1.82 5.78
CA ALA A 98 -7.36 0.64 6.62
C ALA A 98 -8.58 0.74 7.54
N VAL A 99 -8.70 1.87 8.26
CA VAL A 99 -9.82 2.14 9.17
C VAL A 99 -11.13 2.23 8.39
N SER A 100 -11.15 2.90 7.23
CA SER A 100 -12.35 2.99 6.39
C SER A 100 -12.84 1.62 5.95
N TYR A 101 -11.95 0.70 5.53
CA TYR A 101 -12.36 -0.65 5.16
C TYR A 101 -12.90 -1.46 6.35
N GLU A 102 -12.20 -1.45 7.49
CA GLU A 102 -12.56 -2.24 8.67
C GLU A 102 -13.88 -1.78 9.31
N TYR A 103 -14.14 -0.47 9.34
CA TYR A 103 -15.28 0.11 10.07
C TYR A 103 -16.50 0.44 9.21
N ARG A 104 -16.42 0.37 7.87
CA ARG A 104 -17.53 0.72 6.97
C ARG A 104 -18.86 0.05 7.33
N ASN A 105 -18.83 -1.27 7.57
CA ASN A 105 -20.04 -2.06 7.85
C ASN A 105 -20.26 -2.31 9.35
N LYS A 106 -19.52 -1.67 10.26
CA LYS A 106 -19.70 -1.86 11.70
C LYS A 106 -20.88 -1.04 12.21
N ALA A 107 -21.65 -1.64 13.14
CA ALA A 107 -22.76 -0.98 13.79
C ALA A 107 -22.29 0.30 14.51
N GLY A 108 -23.04 1.39 14.36
CA GLY A 108 -22.67 2.70 14.92
C GLY A 108 -21.70 3.52 14.05
N ASN A 109 -21.42 3.11 12.80
CA ASN A 109 -20.72 3.95 11.85
C ASN A 109 -21.54 5.23 11.56
N LEU A 110 -21.05 6.37 12.07
CA LEU A 110 -21.67 7.69 11.93
C LEU A 110 -21.72 8.19 10.48
N LEU A 111 -20.83 7.68 9.61
CA LEU A 111 -20.68 8.13 8.24
C LEU A 111 -21.53 7.31 7.24
N GLY A 112 -22.20 6.26 7.71
CA GLY A 112 -22.91 5.32 6.84
C GLY A 112 -21.98 4.40 6.05
N ALA A 113 -22.54 3.31 5.52
CA ALA A 113 -21.84 2.39 4.61
C ALA A 113 -21.87 2.90 3.16
#